data_AF-A0A7W1LC64-F1
#
_entry.id   AF-A0A7W1LC64-F1
#
_cell.length_a   1.000
_cell.length_b   1.000
_cell.length_c   1.000
_cell.angle_alpha   90.00
_cell.angle_beta   90.00
_cell.angle_gamma   90.00
#
_symmetry.space_group_name_H-M   'P 1'
#
loop_
_entity.id
_entity.type
_entity.pdbx_description
1 polymer ?
#
loop_
_entity_poly.entity_id
_entity_poly.type
_entity_poly.pdbx_seq_one_letter_code
_entity_poly.pdbx_strand_id
1 'polypeptide(L)'
;MKIKVLAVLGLATFIGLVGCRSAANTNTVLNTNTSTMNTNTTTMSTPMAMADPATKKTIEDALAKKGITGVTVDAMSTGVTLRGTVAKGKMAEAVQVAQEAGRKPVKSELTEK
;
A
#
# COMPACT_ATOMS: atom_id res chain seq x y z
N MET A 1 -49.90 -2.61 14.76
CA MET A 1 -49.32 -2.35 16.10
C MET A 1 -47.90 -1.84 15.87
N LYS A 2 -47.67 -0.52 15.76
CA LYS A 2 -47.30 0.45 16.82
C LYS A 2 -46.02 0.10 17.60
N ILE A 3 -44.92 0.70 17.15
CA ILE A 3 -43.82 1.40 17.86
C ILE A 3 -43.07 0.65 18.98
N LYS A 4 -41.73 0.66 18.89
CA LYS A 4 -40.74 0.83 19.98
C LYS A 4 -39.41 1.32 19.35
N VAL A 5 -39.19 2.64 19.28
CA VAL A 5 -38.26 3.45 20.13
C VAL A 5 -36.79 3.02 19.93
N LEU A 6 -36.02 3.66 19.05
CA LEU A 6 -35.24 4.89 19.26
C LEU A 6 -34.31 4.81 20.49
N ALA A 7 -33.03 4.51 20.28
CA ALA A 7 -31.96 4.76 21.24
C ALA A 7 -30.78 5.43 20.52
N VAL A 8 -30.82 6.75 20.51
CA VAL A 8 -29.67 7.63 20.34
C VAL A 8 -28.89 7.57 21.65
N LEU A 9 -27.63 7.14 21.61
CA LEU A 9 -26.69 7.46 22.69
C LEU A 9 -25.29 7.63 22.11
N GLY A 10 -24.86 8.89 22.03
CA GLY A 10 -23.50 9.23 21.67
C GLY A 10 -22.51 8.88 22.78
N LEU A 11 -21.26 8.68 22.40
CA LEU A 11 -20.13 8.86 23.30
C LEU A 11 -18.89 9.25 22.50
N ALA A 12 -18.67 10.55 22.38
CA ALA A 12 -17.37 11.10 22.08
C ALA A 12 -16.49 10.95 23.33
N THR A 13 -15.35 10.27 23.22
CA THR A 13 -14.24 10.42 24.18
C THR A 13 -12.90 10.39 23.45
N PHE A 14 -12.20 11.52 23.56
CA PHE A 14 -10.78 11.72 23.31
C PHE A 14 -9.92 10.70 24.06
N ILE A 15 -8.90 10.11 23.42
CA ILE A 15 -7.65 9.73 24.09
C ILE A 15 -6.49 10.06 23.13
N GLY A 16 -5.77 11.13 23.46
CA GLY A 16 -4.44 11.39 22.91
C GLY A 16 -3.46 10.37 23.47
N LEU A 17 -2.67 9.75 22.59
CA LEU A 17 -1.57 8.87 22.97
C LEU A 17 -0.25 9.58 22.69
N VAL A 18 0.29 10.15 23.74
CA VAL A 18 1.68 10.62 23.84
C VAL A 18 2.60 9.40 23.89
N GLY A 19 3.59 9.39 23.00
CA GLY A 19 4.91 8.84 23.27
C GLY A 19 5.12 7.35 23.00
N CYS A 20 5.95 7.07 21.99
CA CYS A 20 7.04 6.12 22.20
C CYS A 20 8.27 6.61 21.42
N ARG A 21 9.27 7.10 22.16
CA ARG A 21 10.65 7.16 21.71
C ARG A 21 11.12 5.71 21.50
N SER A 22 11.69 5.40 20.35
CA SER A 22 12.57 4.24 20.21
C SER A 22 13.70 4.55 19.26
N ALA A 23 14.89 4.45 19.83
CA ALA A 23 16.18 4.50 19.19
C ALA A 23 16.32 3.32 18.22
N ALA A 24 17.04 3.54 17.12
CA ALA A 24 18.39 2.99 16.95
C ALA A 24 18.80 2.97 15.47
N ASN A 25 20.10 3.16 15.29
CA ASN A 25 20.91 2.63 14.20
C ASN A 25 20.97 3.47 12.91
N THR A 26 21.85 4.47 12.92
CA THR A 26 22.36 5.06 11.67
C THR A 26 23.70 4.40 11.36
N ASN A 27 23.67 3.41 10.48
CA ASN A 27 24.86 2.83 9.88
C ASN A 27 25.51 3.90 8.99
N THR A 28 26.70 4.34 9.40
CA THR A 28 27.52 5.30 8.68
C THR A 28 28.06 4.67 7.40
N VAL A 29 27.54 5.07 6.25
CA VAL A 29 28.22 4.88 4.97
C VAL A 29 28.63 6.27 4.46
N LEU A 30 29.86 6.66 4.80
CA LEU A 30 30.56 7.76 4.15
C LEU A 30 30.88 7.34 2.71
N ASN A 31 30.11 7.84 1.75
CA ASN A 31 30.54 7.89 0.36
C ASN A 31 30.94 9.33 0.04
N THR A 32 32.20 9.66 0.25
CA THR A 32 32.81 10.93 -0.16
C THR A 32 32.98 10.93 -1.67
N ASN A 33 32.02 11.51 -2.39
CA ASN A 33 32.23 11.95 -3.77
C ASN A 33 32.23 13.48 -3.81
N THR A 34 33.44 14.03 -3.86
CA THR A 34 33.72 15.45 -3.97
C THR A 34 33.32 15.94 -5.36
N SER A 35 32.15 16.57 -5.46
CA SER A 35 31.77 17.36 -6.63
C SER A 35 31.27 18.73 -6.16
N THR A 36 32.19 19.68 -6.15
CA THR A 36 31.93 21.10 -5.93
C THR A 36 31.13 21.64 -7.11
N MET A 37 29.80 21.64 -7.01
CA MET A 37 28.96 22.49 -7.84
C MET A 37 27.81 23.03 -7.00
N ASN A 38 27.94 24.29 -6.62
CA ASN A 38 26.90 25.10 -6.02
C ASN A 38 25.80 25.34 -7.06
N THR A 39 24.81 24.46 -7.10
CA THR A 39 23.47 24.79 -7.55
C THR A 39 22.52 24.43 -6.43
N ASN A 40 21.78 25.42 -5.96
CA ASN A 40 20.70 25.29 -5.01
C ASN A 40 19.57 24.48 -5.66
N THR A 41 19.78 23.18 -5.82
CA THR A 41 18.77 22.21 -6.24
C THR A 41 18.30 21.56 -4.95
N THR A 42 17.16 22.06 -4.46
CA THR A 42 16.35 21.37 -3.47
C THR A 42 16.08 19.98 -4.04
N THR A 43 16.93 19.03 -3.70
CA THR A 43 16.75 17.63 -4.06
C THR A 43 15.53 17.23 -3.25
N MET A 44 14.35 17.31 -3.87
CA MET A 44 13.18 16.66 -3.34
C MET A 44 13.55 15.18 -3.30
N SER A 45 14.03 14.73 -2.15
CA SER A 45 14.19 13.34 -1.82
C SER A 45 12.84 12.71 -2.07
N THR A 46 12.69 12.09 -3.23
CA THR A 46 11.49 11.33 -3.57
C THR A 46 11.42 10.28 -2.48
N PRO A 47 10.38 10.28 -1.63
CA PRO A 47 10.30 9.31 -0.56
C PRO A 47 10.40 7.94 -1.21
N MET A 48 11.45 7.18 -0.87
CA MET A 48 11.57 5.80 -1.31
C MET A 48 10.28 5.10 -0.89
N ALA A 49 9.55 4.59 -1.88
CA ALA A 49 8.30 3.92 -1.62
C ALA A 49 8.57 2.71 -0.74
N MET A 50 8.15 2.78 0.52
CA MET A 50 8.39 1.72 1.49
C MET A 50 7.47 0.54 1.21
N ALA A 51 7.95 -0.69 1.28
CA ALA A 51 7.13 -1.87 1.06
C ALA A 51 5.96 -1.92 2.06
N ASP A 52 4.77 -2.29 1.58
CA ASP A 52 3.52 -2.31 2.34
C ASP A 52 2.99 -3.74 2.45
N PRO A 53 3.52 -4.56 3.39
CA PRO A 53 3.18 -5.98 3.47
C PRO A 53 1.72 -6.23 3.87
N ALA A 54 1.08 -5.30 4.57
CA ALA A 54 -0.34 -5.39 4.92
C ALA A 54 -1.23 -5.25 3.68
N THR A 55 -0.95 -4.25 2.83
CA THR A 55 -1.64 -4.08 1.55
C THR A 55 -1.39 -5.27 0.64
N LYS A 56 -0.14 -5.75 0.56
CA LYS A 56 0.22 -6.95 -0.21
C LYS A 56 -0.65 -8.15 0.18
N LYS A 57 -0.67 -8.49 1.48
CA LYS A 57 -1.43 -9.63 1.99
C LYS A 57 -2.94 -9.50 1.76
N THR A 58 -3.48 -8.29 1.91
CA THR A 58 -4.92 -8.02 1.67
C THR A 58 -5.29 -8.27 0.21
N ILE A 59 -4.44 -7.83 -0.73
CA ILE A 59 -4.67 -8.02 -2.17
C ILE A 59 -4.48 -9.50 -2.55
N GLU A 60 -3.46 -10.18 -2.03
CA GLU A 60 -3.25 -11.61 -2.26
C GLU A 60 -4.46 -12.44 -1.81
N ASP A 61 -5.01 -12.15 -0.62
CA ASP A 61 -6.21 -12.82 -0.10
C ASP A 61 -7.46 -12.53 -0.96
N ALA A 62 -7.62 -11.28 -1.41
CA ALA A 62 -8.74 -10.89 -2.28
C ALA A 62 -8.67 -11.55 -3.67
N LEU A 63 -7.47 -11.64 -4.26
CA LEU A 63 -7.23 -12.34 -5.52
C LEU A 63 -7.49 -13.85 -5.38
N ALA A 64 -7.01 -14.46 -4.29
CA ALA A 64 -7.24 -15.87 -3.99
C ALA A 64 -8.75 -16.19 -3.84
N LYS A 65 -9.52 -15.33 -3.16
CA LYS A 65 -10.99 -15.45 -3.04
C LYS A 65 -11.72 -15.42 -4.39
N LYS A 66 -11.14 -14.78 -5.40
CA LYS A 66 -11.68 -14.71 -6.77
C LYS A 66 -11.16 -15.84 -7.66
N GLY A 67 -10.34 -16.74 -7.13
CA GLY A 67 -9.73 -17.85 -7.88
C GLY A 67 -8.60 -17.40 -8.82
N ILE A 68 -8.08 -16.17 -8.64
CA ILE A 68 -7.01 -15.62 -9.45
C ILE A 68 -5.69 -16.06 -8.83
N THR A 69 -5.02 -17.00 -9.48
CA THR A 69 -3.76 -17.61 -9.03
C THR A 69 -2.64 -17.32 -10.04
N GLY A 70 -1.37 -17.36 -9.60
CA GLY A 70 -0.23 -17.07 -10.47
C GLY A 70 0.10 -15.57 -10.62
N VAL A 71 -0.47 -14.72 -9.76
CA VAL A 71 -0.20 -13.29 -9.69
C VAL A 71 0.70 -13.00 -8.48
N THR A 72 1.81 -12.31 -8.73
CA THR A 72 2.68 -11.71 -7.73
C THR A 72 2.24 -10.28 -7.46
N VAL A 73 2.00 -9.95 -6.21
CA VAL A 73 1.63 -8.60 -5.76
C VAL A 73 2.84 -7.93 -5.14
N ASP A 74 3.26 -6.81 -5.72
CA ASP A 74 4.28 -5.94 -5.15
C ASP A 74 3.60 -4.66 -4.66
N ALA A 75 3.34 -4.57 -3.35
CA ALA A 75 2.70 -3.41 -2.75
C ALA A 75 3.75 -2.50 -2.12
N MET A 76 3.76 -1.26 -2.56
CA MET A 76 4.57 -0.19 -2.02
C MET A 76 3.67 0.89 -1.41
N SER A 77 4.27 1.78 -0.62
CA SER A 77 3.56 2.87 0.02
C SER A 77 2.86 3.79 -0.99
N THR A 78 3.43 3.93 -2.19
CA THR A 78 2.96 4.81 -3.26
C THR A 78 2.03 4.13 -4.28
N GLY A 79 1.93 2.80 -4.29
CA GLY A 79 1.19 2.07 -5.32
C GLY A 79 1.39 0.56 -5.25
N VAL A 80 0.65 -0.17 -6.07
CA VAL A 80 0.72 -1.64 -6.14
C VAL A 80 1.02 -2.07 -7.57
N THR A 81 1.91 -3.03 -7.77
CA THR A 81 2.20 -3.65 -9.06
C THR A 81 1.75 -5.11 -9.04
N LEU A 82 0.94 -5.50 -10.02
CA LEU A 82 0.53 -6.89 -10.23
C LEU A 82 1.33 -7.49 -11.38
N ARG A 83 2.03 -8.60 -11.15
CA ARG A 83 2.84 -9.31 -12.14
C ARG A 83 2.43 -10.75 -12.26
N GLY A 84 2.49 -11.32 -13.46
CA GLY A 84 2.30 -12.76 -13.66
C GLY A 84 1.26 -13.07 -14.71
N THR A 85 0.72 -14.28 -14.66
CA THR A 85 -0.17 -14.80 -15.69
C THR A 85 -1.52 -15.14 -15.10
N VAL A 86 -2.57 -14.57 -15.69
CA VAL A 86 -3.97 -14.80 -15.33
C VAL A 86 -4.70 -15.52 -16.45
N ALA A 87 -5.81 -16.17 -16.14
CA ALA A 87 -6.67 -16.73 -17.18
C ALA A 87 -7.25 -15.62 -18.07
N LYS A 88 -7.46 -15.93 -19.35
CA LYS A 88 -8.11 -15.01 -20.29
C LYS A 88 -9.46 -14.50 -19.75
N GLY A 89 -9.66 -13.19 -19.80
CA GLY A 89 -10.85 -12.52 -19.26
C GLY A 89 -10.80 -12.23 -17.76
N LYS A 90 -9.77 -12.66 -17.03
CA LYS A 90 -9.60 -12.40 -15.59
C LYS A 90 -8.65 -11.24 -15.27
N MET A 91 -7.99 -10.66 -16.27
CA MET A 91 -7.10 -9.50 -16.05
C MET A 91 -7.85 -8.30 -15.46
N ALA A 92 -8.97 -7.90 -16.06
CA ALA A 92 -9.74 -6.76 -15.59
C ALA A 92 -10.26 -6.98 -14.16
N GLU A 93 -10.72 -8.19 -13.86
CA GLU A 93 -11.19 -8.59 -12.53
C GLU A 93 -10.03 -8.54 -11.51
N ALA A 94 -8.84 -9.04 -11.86
CA ALA A 94 -7.66 -8.98 -11.01
C ALA A 94 -7.26 -7.55 -10.65
N VAL A 95 -7.24 -6.66 -11.65
CA VAL A 95 -6.88 -5.26 -11.48
C VAL A 95 -7.91 -4.51 -10.65
N GLN A 96 -9.20 -4.79 -10.85
CA GLN A 96 -10.28 -4.19 -10.06
C GLN A 96 -10.21 -4.62 -8.60
N VAL A 97 -10.02 -5.92 -8.36
CA VAL A 97 -9.90 -6.49 -7.00
C VAL A 97 -8.71 -5.89 -6.26
N ALA A 98 -7.56 -5.76 -6.93
CA ALA A 98 -6.39 -5.15 -6.32
C ALA A 98 -6.56 -3.65 -6.04
N GLN A 99 -7.28 -2.92 -6.89
CA GLN A 99 -7.58 -1.50 -6.63
C GLN A 99 -8.52 -1.35 -5.43
N GLU A 100 -9.55 -2.19 -5.34
CA GLU A 100 -10.53 -2.16 -4.26
C GLU A 100 -9.91 -2.56 -2.91
N ALA A 101 -9.11 -3.63 -2.90
CA ALA A 101 -8.42 -4.13 -1.72
C ALA A 101 -7.24 -3.23 -1.30
N GLY A 102 -6.51 -2.67 -2.26
CA GLY A 102 -5.30 -1.90 -2.02
C GLY A 102 -5.53 -0.41 -1.75
N ARG A 103 -6.66 0.16 -2.21
CA ARG A 103 -6.98 1.60 -2.13
C ARG A 103 -5.85 2.52 -2.62
N LYS A 104 -5.04 2.02 -3.56
CA LYS A 104 -3.84 2.65 -4.10
C LYS A 104 -3.83 2.49 -5.62
N PRO A 105 -3.09 3.33 -6.36
CA PRO A 105 -2.95 3.15 -7.79
C PRO A 105 -2.32 1.79 -8.09
N VAL A 106 -2.97 1.02 -8.96
CA VAL A 106 -2.51 -0.32 -9.38
C VAL A 106 -1.91 -0.25 -10.77
N LYS A 107 -0.66 -0.69 -10.89
CA LYS A 107 0.02 -0.97 -12.16
C LYS A 107 -0.20 -2.44 -12.49
N SER A 108 -0.85 -2.72 -13.62
CA SER A 108 -1.00 -4.09 -14.12
C SER A 108 0.10 -4.41 -15.11
N GLU A 109 0.90 -5.43 -14.80
CA GLU A 109 1.85 -6.08 -15.71
C GLU A 109 1.45 -7.57 -15.85
N LEU A 110 0.14 -7.82 -15.83
CA LEU A 110 -0.44 -9.16 -16.00
C LEU A 110 -0.42 -9.56 -17.48
N THR A 111 -0.27 -10.86 -17.71
CA THR A 111 -0.36 -11.49 -19.02
C THR A 111 -1.51 -12.51 -19.02
N GLU A 112 -2.19 -12.68 -20.14
CA GLU A 112 -3.21 -13.71 -20.29
C GLU A 112 -2.58 -14.96 -20.90
N LYS A 113 -3.01 -16.14 -20.43
CA LYS A 113 -2.73 -17.44 -21.09
C LYS A 113 -4.00 -18.08 -21.63
#